data_AF-A0A6P7SWV4-F1
#
_entry.id   AF-A0A6P7SWV4-F1
#
_cell.length_a   1.000
_cell.length_b   1.000
_cell.length_c   1.000
_cell.angle_alpha   90.00
_cell.angle_beta   90.00
_cell.angle_gamma   90.00
#
_symmetry.space_group_name_H-M   'P 1'
#
loop_
_entity.id
_entity.type
_entity.pdbx_description
1 polymer ?
#
loop_
_entity_poly.entity_id
_entity_poly.type
_entity_poly.pdbx_seq_one_letter_code
_entity_poly.pdbx_strand_id
1 'polypeptide(L)'
;MVQTIIDIFAAGTDTIGTLLIWTFLFMAKYPDIQNKCREEIKQVTNLNIPVTMEDKQHMTYVAATLLEIHRIAIVSPISPPHAAEVDTTLGGYDIPKNTVVSYMLINAHFDPNYWDNPKEFRPERWIGENNELKKNDAFMPFSLGPRVCPALALANTETFITFTNILQKFQLVKPDESPMTIDGRQSGITHVPVNDNIRAIPL
;
A
#
# COMPACT_ATOMS: atom_id res chain seq x y z
N MET A 1 -20.58 19.76 -8.61
CA MET A 1 -20.71 18.51 -9.40
C MET A 1 -19.47 18.27 -10.26
N VAL A 2 -19.09 19.16 -11.19
CA VAL A 2 -17.88 18.99 -12.03
C VAL A 2 -16.60 18.87 -11.20
N GLN A 3 -16.38 19.74 -10.21
CA GLN A 3 -15.19 19.68 -9.35
C GLN A 3 -15.06 18.33 -8.63
N THR A 4 -16.15 17.84 -8.04
CA THR A 4 -16.16 16.54 -7.35
C THR A 4 -15.79 15.39 -8.27
N ILE A 5 -16.22 15.42 -9.52
CA ILE A 5 -15.85 14.41 -10.51
C ILE A 5 -14.34 14.47 -10.76
N ILE A 6 -13.79 15.67 -10.99
CA ILE A 6 -12.35 15.86 -11.19
C ILE A 6 -11.56 15.36 -9.97
N ASP A 7 -12.00 15.69 -8.76
CA ASP A 7 -11.34 15.26 -7.52
C ASP A 7 -11.30 13.74 -7.39
N ILE A 8 -12.41 13.05 -7.70
CA ILE A 8 -12.50 11.58 -7.65
C ILE A 8 -11.54 10.94 -8.66
N PHE A 9 -11.54 11.40 -9.92
CA PHE A 9 -10.66 10.84 -10.96
C PHE A 9 -9.20 11.12 -10.68
N ALA A 10 -8.85 12.35 -10.26
CA ALA A 10 -7.48 12.71 -9.95
C ALA A 10 -6.94 11.90 -8.76
N ALA A 11 -7.70 11.82 -7.67
CA ALA A 11 -7.26 11.08 -6.48
C ALA A 11 -7.25 9.57 -6.70
N GLY A 12 -8.26 9.01 -7.38
CA GLY A 12 -8.43 7.56 -7.54
C GLY A 12 -7.51 6.93 -8.59
N THR A 13 -7.07 7.69 -9.60
CA THR A 13 -6.28 7.11 -10.70
C THR A 13 -4.79 7.03 -10.36
N ASP A 14 -4.17 8.15 -10.02
CA ASP A 14 -2.71 8.24 -9.86
C ASP A 14 -2.22 7.45 -8.63
N THR A 15 -2.97 7.51 -7.52
CA THR A 15 -2.57 6.87 -6.27
C THR A 15 -2.66 5.33 -6.35
N ILE A 16 -3.74 4.79 -6.93
CA ILE A 16 -3.93 3.34 -7.08
C ILE A 16 -2.97 2.79 -8.14
N GLY A 17 -2.79 3.50 -9.27
CA GLY A 17 -1.79 3.14 -10.27
C GLY A 17 -0.40 3.03 -9.66
N THR A 18 0.01 4.04 -8.88
CA THR A 18 1.29 4.03 -8.16
C THR A 18 1.40 2.87 -7.16
N LEU A 19 0.34 2.58 -6.39
CA LEU A 19 0.31 1.45 -5.45
C LEU A 19 0.50 0.11 -6.18
N LEU A 20 -0.16 -0.09 -7.32
CA LEU A 20 -0.02 -1.30 -8.13
C LEU A 20 1.39 -1.43 -8.70
N ILE A 21 1.98 -0.34 -9.21
CA ILE A 21 3.37 -0.34 -9.69
C ILE A 21 4.31 -0.77 -8.57
N TRP A 22 4.21 -0.16 -7.38
CA TRP A 22 4.98 -0.60 -6.21
C TRP A 22 4.76 -2.07 -5.90
N THR A 23 3.50 -2.51 -5.90
CA THR A 23 3.14 -3.89 -5.60
C THR A 23 3.85 -4.87 -6.54
N PHE A 24 3.81 -4.63 -7.84
CA PHE A 24 4.44 -5.50 -8.82
C PHE A 24 5.97 -5.41 -8.80
N LEU A 25 6.53 -4.23 -8.52
CA LEU A 25 7.96 -4.05 -8.33
C LEU A 25 8.49 -4.87 -7.14
N PHE A 26 7.77 -4.86 -6.00
CA PHE A 26 8.12 -5.69 -4.85
C PHE A 26 8.03 -7.19 -5.18
N MET A 27 7.03 -7.62 -5.94
CA MET A 27 6.94 -9.03 -6.36
C MET A 27 8.11 -9.45 -7.26
N ALA A 28 8.51 -8.60 -8.20
CA ALA A 28 9.65 -8.86 -9.07
C ALA A 28 10.99 -8.89 -8.28
N LYS A 29 11.09 -8.08 -7.21
CA LYS A 29 12.29 -8.05 -6.34
C LYS A 29 12.37 -9.22 -5.36
N TYR A 30 11.23 -9.67 -4.82
CA TYR A 30 11.15 -10.71 -3.81
C TYR A 30 10.44 -11.96 -4.35
N PRO A 31 11.09 -12.75 -5.21
CA PRO A 31 10.47 -13.91 -5.86
C PRO A 31 9.98 -14.97 -4.87
N ASP A 32 10.64 -15.14 -3.71
CA ASP A 32 10.19 -16.07 -2.68
C ASP A 32 8.83 -15.69 -2.08
N ILE A 33 8.62 -14.38 -1.86
CA ILE A 33 7.34 -13.84 -1.37
C ILE A 33 6.29 -13.95 -2.47
N GLN A 34 6.65 -13.66 -3.72
CA GLN A 34 5.76 -13.85 -4.87
C GLN A 34 5.28 -15.31 -5.00
N ASN A 35 6.18 -16.27 -4.81
CA ASN A 35 5.86 -17.70 -4.85
C ASN A 35 4.93 -18.11 -3.71
N LYS A 36 5.17 -17.63 -2.48
CA LYS A 36 4.25 -17.86 -1.34
C LYS A 36 2.85 -17.30 -1.62
N CYS A 37 2.76 -16.07 -2.13
CA CYS A 37 1.48 -15.49 -2.55
C CYS A 37 0.79 -16.34 -3.63
N ARG A 38 1.54 -16.81 -4.63
CA ARG A 38 0.96 -17.65 -5.70
C ARG A 38 0.49 -19.00 -5.18
N GLU A 39 1.24 -19.66 -4.30
CA GLU A 39 0.82 -20.94 -3.72
C GLU A 39 -0.47 -20.76 -2.89
N GLU A 40 -0.59 -19.68 -2.13
CA GLU A 40 -1.85 -19.36 -1.43
C GLU A 40 -3.01 -19.12 -2.41
N ILE A 41 -2.79 -18.35 -3.49
CA ILE A 41 -3.80 -18.14 -4.54
C ILE A 41 -4.22 -19.48 -5.16
N LYS A 42 -3.25 -20.34 -5.49
CA LYS A 42 -3.46 -21.66 -6.07
C LYS A 42 -4.29 -22.56 -5.16
N GLN A 43 -4.07 -22.52 -3.85
CA GLN A 43 -4.85 -23.32 -2.90
C GLN A 43 -6.34 -22.95 -2.89
N VAL A 44 -6.67 -21.69 -3.15
CA VAL A 44 -8.06 -21.21 -3.15
C VAL A 44 -8.73 -21.38 -4.51
N THR A 45 -8.04 -21.05 -5.61
CA THR A 45 -8.66 -20.99 -6.95
C THR A 45 -8.28 -22.14 -7.88
N ASN A 46 -7.33 -22.99 -7.49
CA ASN A 46 -6.65 -23.94 -8.38
C ASN A 46 -6.05 -23.27 -9.64
N LEU A 47 -5.85 -21.95 -9.61
CA LEU A 47 -5.43 -21.10 -10.73
C LEU A 47 -6.39 -21.09 -11.94
N ASN A 48 -7.59 -21.67 -11.80
CA ASN A 48 -8.52 -21.88 -12.92
C ASN A 48 -9.72 -20.91 -12.91
N ILE A 49 -9.99 -20.26 -11.77
CA ILE A 49 -11.06 -19.28 -11.62
C ILE A 49 -10.50 -17.92 -11.19
N PRO A 50 -11.09 -16.80 -11.60
CA PRO A 50 -10.67 -15.47 -11.12
C PRO A 50 -10.86 -15.33 -9.61
N VAL A 51 -9.93 -14.61 -8.96
CA VAL A 51 -10.05 -14.28 -7.54
C VAL A 51 -11.05 -13.15 -7.35
N THR A 52 -11.93 -13.31 -6.36
CA THR A 52 -12.94 -12.34 -5.94
C THR A 52 -12.65 -11.83 -4.53
N MET A 53 -13.45 -10.87 -4.04
CA MET A 53 -13.30 -10.40 -2.65
C MET A 53 -13.78 -11.40 -1.60
N GLU A 54 -14.63 -12.36 -1.98
CA GLU A 54 -15.10 -13.42 -1.06
C GLU A 54 -13.95 -14.36 -0.69
N ASP A 55 -12.99 -14.52 -1.60
CA ASP A 55 -11.80 -15.36 -1.41
C ASP A 55 -10.77 -14.75 -0.45
N LYS A 56 -10.83 -13.42 -0.24
CA LYS A 56 -9.83 -12.68 0.56
C LYS A 56 -9.65 -13.24 1.97
N GLN A 57 -10.72 -13.73 2.58
CA GLN A 57 -10.66 -14.32 3.93
C GLN A 57 -9.80 -15.59 4.02
N HIS A 58 -9.51 -16.22 2.88
CA HIS A 58 -8.67 -17.42 2.76
C HIS A 58 -7.25 -17.11 2.27
N MET A 59 -6.90 -15.84 2.07
CA MET A 59 -5.62 -15.40 1.51
C MET A 59 -4.89 -14.44 2.46
N THR A 60 -4.49 -14.97 3.62
CA THR A 60 -3.88 -14.17 4.69
C THR A 60 -2.50 -13.67 4.29
N TYR A 61 -1.67 -14.50 3.65
CA TYR A 61 -0.32 -14.14 3.24
C TYR A 61 -0.33 -13.07 2.14
N VAL A 62 -1.24 -13.16 1.18
CA VAL A 62 -1.49 -12.14 0.15
C VAL A 62 -1.90 -10.83 0.81
N ALA A 63 -2.87 -10.87 1.73
CA ALA A 63 -3.33 -9.66 2.41
C ALA A 63 -2.21 -9.01 3.25
N ALA A 64 -1.44 -9.82 3.98
CA ALA A 64 -0.26 -9.39 4.72
C ALA A 64 0.81 -8.76 3.82
N THR A 65 1.02 -9.34 2.64
CA THR A 65 1.97 -8.82 1.65
C THR A 65 1.54 -7.45 1.14
N LEU A 66 0.26 -7.28 0.78
CA LEU A 66 -0.25 -5.98 0.34
C LEU A 66 -0.20 -4.92 1.44
N LEU A 67 -0.49 -5.29 2.69
CA LEU A 67 -0.35 -4.39 3.85
C LEU A 67 1.10 -3.93 4.01
N GLU A 68 2.06 -4.85 3.90
CA GLU A 68 3.47 -4.53 4.07
C GLU A 68 4.02 -3.66 2.94
N ILE A 69 3.59 -3.92 1.69
CA ILE A 69 3.94 -3.06 0.56
C ILE A 69 3.39 -1.66 0.79
N HIS A 70 2.12 -1.55 1.19
CA HIS A 70 1.50 -0.25 1.43
C HIS A 70 2.17 0.50 2.59
N ARG A 71 2.73 -0.22 3.56
CA ARG A 71 3.49 0.38 4.67
C ARG A 71 4.83 0.93 4.22
N ILE A 72 5.64 0.13 3.53
CA ILE A 72 7.00 0.51 3.12
C ILE A 72 6.97 1.50 1.97
N ALA A 73 6.15 1.21 0.96
CA ALA A 73 5.97 2.04 -0.22
C ALA A 73 4.71 2.89 -0.07
N ILE A 74 4.60 3.60 1.06
CA ILE A 74 3.49 4.51 1.30
C ILE A 74 3.38 5.51 0.16
N VAL A 75 2.26 5.48 -0.56
CA VAL A 75 2.07 6.30 -1.76
C VAL A 75 1.98 7.77 -1.39
N SER A 76 1.36 8.12 -0.25
CA SER A 76 1.30 9.51 0.22
C SER A 76 2.05 9.64 1.56
N PRO A 77 3.37 9.92 1.54
CA PRO A 77 4.19 9.97 2.76
C PRO A 77 3.87 11.17 3.65
N ILE A 78 3.26 12.21 3.08
CA ILE A 78 2.82 13.42 3.77
C ILE A 78 1.32 13.57 3.51
N SER A 79 0.52 13.77 4.56
CA SER A 79 -0.91 13.96 4.39
C SER A 79 -1.20 15.20 3.54
N PRO A 80 -2.33 15.23 2.80
CA PRO A 80 -2.89 16.48 2.31
C PRO A 80 -2.96 17.53 3.44
N PRO A 81 -2.88 18.83 3.14
CA PRO A 81 -2.98 19.87 4.16
C PRO A 81 -4.33 19.86 4.88
N HIS A 82 -4.31 19.94 6.20
CA HIS A 82 -5.44 20.23 7.07
C HIS A 82 -5.34 21.65 7.59
N ALA A 83 -6.41 22.18 8.20
CA ALA A 83 -6.38 23.45 8.90
C ALA A 83 -7.09 23.33 10.26
N ALA A 84 -6.56 24.02 11.27
CA ALA A 84 -7.23 24.13 12.57
C ALA A 84 -8.54 24.92 12.43
N GLU A 85 -9.68 24.33 12.81
CA GLU A 85 -10.99 25.02 12.72
C GLU A 85 -11.19 26.09 13.81
N VAL A 86 -10.46 25.97 14.92
CA VAL A 86 -10.50 26.85 16.08
C VAL A 86 -9.08 27.01 16.65
N ASP A 87 -8.89 28.05 17.47
CA ASP A 87 -7.69 28.14 18.29
C ASP A 87 -7.63 26.90 19.20
N THR A 88 -6.53 26.19 19.17
CA THR A 88 -6.36 24.92 19.88
C THR A 88 -4.92 24.73 20.32
N THR A 89 -4.62 23.61 20.97
CA THR A 89 -3.26 23.23 21.33
C THR A 89 -2.93 21.85 20.80
N LEU A 90 -1.71 21.64 20.32
CA LEU A 90 -1.21 20.34 19.87
C LEU A 90 0.22 20.13 20.37
N GLY A 91 0.47 19.03 21.09
CA GLY A 91 1.83 18.71 21.58
C GLY A 91 2.43 19.77 22.51
N GLY A 92 1.60 20.54 23.21
CA GLY A 92 2.04 21.65 24.07
C GLY A 92 2.25 22.99 23.35
N TYR A 93 1.95 23.09 22.05
CA TYR A 93 2.02 24.32 21.27
C TYR A 93 0.63 24.90 21.03
N ASP A 94 0.51 26.24 21.09
CA ASP A 94 -0.68 26.95 20.65
C ASP A 94 -0.78 26.94 19.13
N ILE A 95 -1.91 26.48 18.61
CA ILE A 95 -2.22 26.38 17.19
C ILE A 95 -3.42 27.31 16.92
N PRO A 96 -3.19 28.53 16.42
CA PRO A 96 -4.26 29.43 16.05
C PRO A 96 -5.17 28.84 14.97
N LYS A 97 -6.43 29.27 14.95
CA LYS A 97 -7.40 28.98 13.90
C LYS A 97 -6.81 29.28 12.52
N ASN A 98 -7.12 28.42 11.55
CA ASN A 98 -6.64 28.40 10.18
C ASN A 98 -5.15 28.07 10.00
N THR A 99 -4.43 27.70 11.05
CA THR A 99 -3.06 27.17 10.90
C THR A 99 -3.10 25.90 10.05
N VAL A 100 -2.34 25.90 8.96
CA VAL A 100 -2.22 24.76 8.06
C VAL A 100 -1.28 23.72 8.65
N VAL A 101 -1.71 22.46 8.70
CA VAL A 101 -0.95 21.35 9.29
C VAL A 101 -0.94 20.18 8.31
N SER A 102 0.23 19.59 8.12
CA SER A 102 0.42 18.34 7.38
C SER A 102 1.15 17.33 8.26
N TYR A 103 0.75 16.07 8.18
CA TYR A 103 1.30 14.99 8.97
C TYR A 103 2.32 14.21 8.14
N MET A 104 3.51 13.97 8.68
CA MET A 104 4.49 13.07 8.06
C MET A 104 4.12 11.61 8.36
N LEU A 105 3.18 11.08 7.58
CA LEU A 105 2.70 9.69 7.71
C LEU A 105 3.86 8.69 7.59
N ILE A 106 4.84 8.97 6.73
CA ILE A 106 6.03 8.14 6.57
C ILE A 106 6.78 7.91 7.89
N ASN A 107 6.84 8.90 8.79
CA ASN A 107 7.54 8.74 10.05
C ASN A 107 6.85 7.70 10.93
N ALA A 108 5.51 7.69 10.96
CA ALA A 108 4.75 6.67 11.70
C ALA A 108 4.98 5.27 11.12
N HIS A 109 5.09 5.13 9.79
CA HIS A 109 5.27 3.84 9.12
C HIS A 109 6.68 3.26 9.27
N PHE A 110 7.66 4.07 9.68
CA PHE A 110 9.04 3.66 9.92
C PHE A 110 9.50 3.88 11.37
N ASP A 111 8.60 4.24 12.29
CA ASP A 111 8.93 4.45 13.70
C ASP A 111 9.32 3.12 14.37
N PRO A 112 10.56 2.97 14.87
CA PRO A 112 11.01 1.73 15.50
C PRO A 112 10.27 1.39 16.80
N ASN A 113 9.53 2.32 17.40
CA ASN A 113 8.69 2.04 18.56
C ASN A 113 7.42 1.26 18.20
N TYR A 114 6.96 1.35 16.95
CA TYR A 114 5.77 0.67 16.45
C TYR A 114 6.09 -0.47 15.49
N TRP A 115 7.29 -0.48 14.91
CA TRP A 115 7.70 -1.44 13.90
C TRP A 115 9.07 -2.03 14.23
N ASP A 116 9.09 -3.33 14.52
CA ASP A 116 10.35 -4.07 14.59
C ASP A 116 11.01 -4.15 13.19
N ASN A 117 12.28 -3.79 13.09
CA ASN A 117 13.02 -3.72 11.82
C ASN A 117 12.24 -2.97 10.72
N PRO A 118 11.96 -1.67 10.87
CA PRO A 118 10.98 -0.94 10.05
C PRO A 118 11.32 -0.88 8.55
N LYS A 119 12.60 -1.03 8.19
CA LYS A 119 13.07 -1.00 6.80
C LYS A 119 13.04 -2.37 6.12
N GLU A 120 12.83 -3.45 6.87
CA GLU A 120 12.76 -4.80 6.34
C GLU A 120 11.37 -5.05 5.73
N PHE A 121 11.34 -5.51 4.48
CA PHE A 121 10.12 -6.00 3.83
C PHE A 121 9.78 -7.39 4.34
N ARG A 122 8.82 -7.47 5.27
CA ARG A 122 8.46 -8.70 5.97
C ARG A 122 6.94 -8.84 6.14
N PRO A 123 6.22 -9.44 5.17
CA PRO A 123 4.77 -9.69 5.27
C PRO A 123 4.36 -10.39 6.57
N GLU A 124 5.20 -11.29 7.07
CA GLU A 124 4.94 -12.10 8.27
C GLU A 124 4.68 -11.24 9.52
N ARG A 125 5.09 -9.96 9.56
CA ARG A 125 4.79 -9.06 10.69
C ARG A 125 3.29 -8.83 10.89
N TRP A 126 2.51 -9.01 9.83
CA TRP A 126 1.07 -8.84 9.83
C TRP A 126 0.33 -10.10 10.23
N ILE A 127 1.01 -11.24 10.42
CA ILE A 127 0.39 -12.54 10.64
C ILE A 127 0.52 -12.92 12.13
N GLY A 128 -0.60 -13.27 12.74
CA GLY A 128 -0.70 -13.77 14.11
C GLY A 128 -0.53 -15.27 14.24
N GLU A 129 -0.57 -15.72 15.49
CA GLU A 129 -0.30 -17.12 15.85
C GLU A 129 -1.33 -18.08 15.24
N ASN A 130 -2.56 -17.60 15.00
CA ASN A 130 -3.66 -18.37 14.40
C ASN A 130 -3.91 -17.98 12.94
N ASN A 131 -2.89 -17.47 12.24
CA ASN A 131 -2.99 -17.00 10.86
C ASN A 131 -4.00 -15.84 10.67
N GLU A 132 -4.21 -15.03 11.71
CA GLU A 132 -5.04 -13.83 11.65
C GLU A 132 -4.21 -12.59 11.30
N LEU A 133 -4.82 -11.64 10.58
CA LEU A 133 -4.16 -10.36 10.30
C LEU A 133 -4.15 -9.47 11.55
N LYS A 134 -2.96 -9.07 11.98
CA LYS A 134 -2.76 -8.10 13.06
C LYS A 134 -3.02 -6.67 12.57
N LYS A 135 -3.49 -5.83 13.49
CA LYS A 135 -3.58 -4.38 13.29
C LYS A 135 -2.37 -3.71 13.93
N ASN A 136 -1.96 -2.57 13.39
CA ASN A 136 -0.97 -1.69 13.98
C ASN A 136 -1.48 -0.26 13.85
N ASP A 137 -1.54 0.47 14.97
CA ASP A 137 -2.09 1.83 15.01
C ASP A 137 -1.22 2.84 14.26
N ALA A 138 0.05 2.53 14.02
CA ALA A 138 0.95 3.34 13.19
C ALA A 138 0.75 3.12 11.68
N PHE A 139 -0.11 2.17 11.28
CA PHE A 139 -0.46 1.94 9.89
C PHE A 139 -1.62 2.83 9.45
N MET A 140 -1.30 3.86 8.68
CA MET A 140 -2.24 4.89 8.28
C MET A 140 -2.01 5.40 6.84
N PRO A 141 -1.93 4.51 5.84
CA PRO A 141 -1.66 4.94 4.47
C PRO A 141 -2.80 5.77 3.86
N PHE A 142 -3.99 5.69 4.45
CA PHE A 142 -5.19 6.41 4.04
C PHE A 142 -5.52 7.60 4.97
N SER A 143 -4.54 8.05 5.78
CA SER A 143 -4.78 8.96 6.90
C SER A 143 -5.75 8.39 7.94
N LEU A 144 -6.19 9.20 8.90
CA LEU A 144 -7.12 8.84 9.97
C LEU A 144 -8.11 9.99 10.25
N GLY A 145 -9.13 9.70 11.06
CA GLY A 145 -10.08 10.69 11.56
C GLY A 145 -11.16 11.12 10.55
N PRO A 146 -11.79 12.28 10.74
CA PRO A 146 -12.93 12.73 9.93
C PRO A 146 -12.64 12.94 8.44
N ARG A 147 -11.36 13.01 8.07
CA ARG A 147 -10.88 13.19 6.69
C ARG A 147 -10.11 11.96 6.19
N VAL A 148 -10.37 10.79 6.77
CA VAL A 148 -9.88 9.51 6.25
C VAL A 148 -10.25 9.38 4.77
N CYS A 149 -9.37 8.77 3.98
CA CYS A 149 -9.57 8.61 2.54
C CYS A 149 -10.94 8.00 2.24
N PRO A 150 -11.81 8.68 1.47
CA PRO A 150 -13.14 8.16 1.14
C PRO A 150 -13.08 6.91 0.26
N ALA A 151 -11.96 6.72 -0.47
CA ALA A 151 -11.75 5.58 -1.37
C ALA A 151 -11.07 4.37 -0.69
N LEU A 152 -10.86 4.36 0.63
CA LEU A 152 -10.13 3.29 1.34
C LEU A 152 -10.63 1.88 0.97
N ALA A 153 -11.95 1.66 1.00
CA ALA A 153 -12.53 0.36 0.69
C ALA A 153 -12.34 -0.02 -0.78
N LEU A 154 -12.51 0.95 -1.68
CA LEU A 154 -12.36 0.76 -3.13
C LEU A 154 -10.90 0.45 -3.48
N ALA A 155 -9.95 1.26 -3.02
CA ALA A 155 -8.53 1.09 -3.28
C ALA A 155 -8.02 -0.28 -2.79
N ASN A 156 -8.43 -0.71 -1.59
CA ASN A 156 -8.08 -2.04 -1.09
C ASN A 156 -8.67 -3.18 -1.93
N THR A 157 -9.87 -2.98 -2.48
CA THR A 157 -10.55 -3.97 -3.35
C THR A 157 -9.86 -4.05 -4.71
N GLU A 158 -9.63 -2.91 -5.35
CA GLU A 158 -8.95 -2.82 -6.64
C GLU A 158 -7.54 -3.40 -6.57
N THR A 159 -6.78 -3.03 -5.53
CA THR A 159 -5.42 -3.56 -5.32
C THR A 159 -5.44 -5.08 -5.15
N PHE A 160 -6.31 -5.61 -4.29
CA PHE A 160 -6.36 -7.04 -4.01
C PHE A 160 -6.76 -7.86 -5.24
N ILE A 161 -7.84 -7.50 -5.92
CA ILE A 161 -8.33 -8.22 -7.11
C ILE A 161 -7.29 -8.15 -8.23
N THR A 162 -6.75 -6.97 -8.50
CA THR A 162 -5.79 -6.78 -9.59
C THR A 162 -4.49 -7.55 -9.33
N PHE A 163 -3.96 -7.44 -8.12
CA PHE A 163 -2.75 -8.15 -7.70
C PHE A 163 -2.88 -9.66 -7.86
N THR A 164 -3.92 -10.25 -7.27
CA THR A 164 -4.13 -11.70 -7.24
C THR A 164 -4.37 -12.27 -8.63
N ASN A 165 -5.22 -11.63 -9.45
CA ASN A 165 -5.53 -12.10 -10.80
C ASN A 165 -4.33 -11.95 -11.77
N ILE A 166 -3.44 -10.98 -11.55
CA ILE A 166 -2.17 -10.88 -12.31
C ILE A 166 -1.21 -11.99 -11.87
N LEU A 167 -0.99 -12.18 -10.57
CA LEU A 167 -0.07 -13.22 -10.07
C LEU A 167 -0.51 -14.66 -10.41
N GLN A 168 -1.80 -14.87 -10.61
CA GLN A 168 -2.35 -16.15 -11.08
C GLN A 168 -1.91 -16.48 -12.51
N LYS A 169 -1.66 -15.48 -13.36
CA LYS A 169 -1.41 -15.66 -14.80
C LYS A 169 0.02 -15.37 -15.23
N PHE A 170 0.75 -14.60 -14.43
CA PHE A 170 2.08 -14.12 -14.78
C PHE A 170 3.07 -14.31 -13.65
N GLN A 171 4.30 -14.66 -14.04
CA GLN A 171 5.50 -14.48 -13.24
C GLN A 171 6.07 -13.08 -13.48
N LEU A 172 6.17 -12.29 -12.42
CA LEU A 172 6.82 -10.99 -12.46
C LEU A 172 8.30 -11.17 -12.17
N VAL A 173 9.15 -10.69 -13.06
CA VAL A 173 10.61 -10.80 -12.94
C VAL A 173 11.29 -9.47 -13.21
N LYS A 174 12.51 -9.35 -12.68
CA LYS A 174 13.42 -8.28 -13.09
C LYS A 174 13.78 -8.41 -14.58
N PRO A 175 13.82 -7.31 -15.35
CA PRO A 175 14.12 -7.35 -16.78
C PRO A 175 15.53 -7.87 -17.09
N ASP A 176 16.54 -7.44 -16.33
CA ASP A 176 17.95 -7.63 -16.67
C ASP A 176 18.80 -8.03 -15.43
N GLU A 177 20.11 -8.23 -15.61
CA GLU A 177 21.06 -8.45 -14.51
C GLU A 177 21.26 -7.20 -13.62
N SER A 178 20.81 -6.03 -14.08
CA SER A 178 20.85 -4.79 -13.31
C SER A 178 20.19 -4.96 -11.92
N PRO A 179 20.77 -4.35 -10.87
CA PRO A 179 20.19 -4.44 -9.54
C PRO A 179 18.82 -3.77 -9.49
N MET A 180 17.81 -4.51 -9.05
CA MET A 180 16.47 -3.95 -8.81
C MET A 180 16.45 -3.22 -7.47
N THR A 181 16.34 -1.90 -7.52
CA THR A 181 16.20 -1.07 -6.31
C THR A 181 14.72 -0.86 -5.97
N ILE A 182 14.45 -0.48 -4.73
CA ILE A 182 13.11 -0.06 -4.27
C ILE A 182 13.17 1.42 -3.88
N ASP A 183 14.04 2.16 -4.56
CA ASP A 183 14.19 3.58 -4.33
C ASP A 183 13.00 4.29 -4.95
N GLY A 184 12.40 5.20 -4.18
CA GLY A 184 11.35 6.05 -4.68
C GLY A 184 11.72 7.52 -4.55
N ARG A 185 10.95 8.33 -5.26
CA ARG A 185 11.09 9.79 -5.26
C ARG A 185 9.73 10.43 -5.04
N GLN A 186 9.74 11.60 -4.42
CA GLN A 186 8.53 12.41 -4.29
C GLN A 186 8.16 13.02 -5.65
N SER A 187 6.90 12.86 -6.05
CA SER A 187 6.28 13.45 -7.24
C SER A 187 4.98 14.13 -6.82
N GLY A 188 5.03 15.42 -6.51
CA GLY A 188 3.89 16.11 -5.90
C GLY A 188 3.56 15.51 -4.53
N ILE A 189 2.35 14.98 -4.35
CA ILE A 189 1.92 14.31 -3.11
C ILE A 189 2.15 12.79 -3.12
N THR A 190 2.54 12.21 -4.26
CA THR A 190 2.76 10.78 -4.41
C THR A 190 4.25 10.41 -4.35
N HIS A 191 4.57 9.27 -3.77
CA HIS A 191 5.89 8.65 -3.74
C HIS A 191 5.90 7.54 -4.77
N VAL A 192 6.70 7.73 -5.83
CA VAL A 192 6.74 6.84 -7.00
C VAL A 192 8.11 6.16 -7.11
N PRO A 193 8.20 4.94 -7.68
CA PRO A 193 9.48 4.31 -7.93
C PRO A 193 10.35 5.16 -8.86
N VAL A 194 11.67 5.09 -8.67
CA VAL A 194 12.63 5.67 -9.63
C VAL A 194 12.76 4.79 -10.88
N ASN A 195 12.60 3.48 -10.73
CA ASN A 195 12.61 2.50 -11.81
C ASN A 195 11.52 1.46 -11.56
N ASP A 196 10.66 1.25 -12.54
CA ASP A 196 9.51 0.36 -12.53
C ASP A 196 9.57 -0.68 -13.65
N ASN A 197 10.75 -0.84 -14.29
CA ASN A 197 10.92 -1.85 -15.34
C ASN A 197 10.78 -3.24 -14.72
N ILE A 198 9.70 -3.92 -15.10
CA ILE A 198 9.40 -5.31 -14.75
C ILE A 198 9.01 -6.07 -16.03
N ARG A 199 9.25 -7.38 -16.06
CA ARG A 199 8.74 -8.26 -17.12
C ARG A 199 7.69 -9.18 -16.52
N ALA A 200 6.54 -9.28 -17.19
CA ALA A 200 5.51 -10.26 -16.89
C ALA A 200 5.64 -11.42 -17.88
N ILE A 201 5.98 -12.60 -17.38
CA ILE A 201 6.11 -13.84 -18.15
C ILE A 201 4.85 -14.67 -17.94
N PRO A 202 4.08 -15.01 -18.99
CA PRO A 202 2.94 -15.91 -18.84
C PRO A 202 3.32 -17.24 -18.21
N LEU A 203 2.46 -17.77 -17.34
CA LEU A 203 2.58 -19.08 -16.71
C LEU A 203 1.99 -20.20 -17.58
#